data_AF-A0A3D6BAZ0-F1
#
_entry.id   AF-A0A3D6BAZ0-F1
#
_cell.length_a   1.000
_cell.length_b   1.000
_cell.length_c   1.000
_cell.angle_alpha   90.00
_cell.angle_beta   90.00
_cell.angle_gamma   90.00
#
_symmetry.space_group_name_H-M   'P 1'
#
loop_
_entity.id
_entity.type
_entity.pdbx_description
1 polymer ?
#
loop_
_entity_poly.entity_id
_entity_poly.type
_entity_poly.pdbx_seq_one_letter_code
_entity_poly.pdbx_strand_id
1 'polypeptide(L)' 'MTYINVARIKKLAKQHNKRVGKDFLFSLDVFIEEKIIKSSQVHNGSKKTLDSAVFSHRDGYAKLYI' A
#
# COMPACT_ATOMS: atom_id res chain seq x y z
N MET A 1 13.44 -5.97 0.77
CA MET A 1 12.47 -4.92 0.43
C MET A 1 12.37 -4.79 -1.09
N THR A 2 11.69 -5.72 -1.75
CA THR A 2 11.61 -5.76 -3.23
C THR A 2 10.39 -5.01 -3.76
N TYR A 3 9.42 -4.69 -2.89
CA TYR A 3 8.09 -4.21 -3.28
C TYR A 3 7.82 -2.73 -2.97
N ILE A 4 8.44 -2.15 -1.94
CA ILE A 4 8.27 -0.72 -1.62
C ILE A 4 9.40 0.10 -2.24
N ASN A 5 9.04 1.15 -3.00
CA ASN A 5 9.99 2.16 -3.43
C ASN A 5 10.45 2.98 -2.21
N VAL A 6 11.54 2.55 -1.59
CA VAL A 6 12.13 3.15 -0.39
C VAL A 6 12.45 4.63 -0.58
N ALA A 7 12.86 5.04 -1.78
CA ALA A 7 13.16 6.44 -2.08
C ALA A 7 11.91 7.32 -1.98
N ARG A 8 10.76 6.84 -2.47
CA ARG A 8 9.48 7.54 -2.36
C ARG A 8 9.03 7.69 -0.91
N ILE A 9 9.16 6.64 -0.09
CA ILE A 9 8.82 6.68 1.34
C ILE A 9 9.72 7.68 2.08
N LYS A 10 11.03 7.63 1.84
CA LYS A 10 11.98 8.59 2.43
C LYS A 10 11.68 10.03 2.02
N LYS A 11 11.35 10.26 0.74
CA LYS A 11 10.94 11.58 0.23
C LYS A 11 9.69 12.09 0.95
N LEU A 12 8.66 11.25 1.07
CA LEU A 12 7.42 11.59 1.77
C LEU A 12 7.69 11.93 3.24
N ALA A 13 8.39 11.07 3.97
CA ALA A 13 8.72 11.32 5.38
C ALA A 13 9.49 12.64 5.58
N LYS A 14 10.42 12.96 4.66
CA LYS A 14 11.17 14.21 4.69
C LYS A 14 10.27 15.44 4.54
N GLN A 15 9.22 15.37 3.70
CA GLN A 15 8.23 16.46 3.57
C GLN A 15 7.50 16.77 4.89
N HIS A 16 7.47 15.80 5.82
CA HIS A 16 6.90 15.94 7.15
C HIS A 16 7.96 16.09 8.26
N ASN A 17 9.20 16.49 7.92
CA ASN A 17 10.32 16.62 8.85
C ASN A 17 10.63 15.34 9.64
N LYS A 18 10.40 14.16 9.04
CA LYS A 18 10.72 12.86 9.62
C LYS A 18 11.87 12.18 8.87
N ARG A 19 12.57 11.28 9.58
CA ARG A 19 13.57 10.36 9.01
C ARG A 19 13.03 8.94 9.08
N VAL A 20 13.46 8.12 8.13
CA VAL A 20 13.02 6.73 8.02
C VAL A 20 14.19 5.81 8.34
N GLY A 21 14.06 5.08 9.45
CA GLY A 21 14.99 4.03 9.86
C GLY A 21 14.72 2.70 9.15
N LYS A 22 15.65 1.75 9.29
CA LYS A 22 15.53 0.41 8.71
C LYS A 22 14.37 -0.38 9.35
N ASP A 23 14.20 -0.27 10.67
CA ASP A 23 13.16 -1.01 11.39
C ASP A 23 11.76 -0.54 11.01
N PHE A 24 11.57 0.77 10.83
CA PHE A 24 10.31 1.32 10.32
C PHE A 24 9.95 0.75 8.95
N LEU A 25 10.93 0.67 8.04
CA LEU A 25 10.73 0.14 6.71
C LEU A 25 10.33 -1.35 6.75
N PHE A 26 10.96 -2.12 7.64
CA PHE A 26 10.59 -3.52 7.88
C PHE A 26 9.16 -3.64 8.41
N SER A 27 8.80 -2.87 9.45
CA SER A 27 7.44 -2.88 9.99
C SER A 27 6.39 -2.43 8.97
N LEU A 28 6.74 -1.49 8.09
CA LEU A 28 5.87 -1.04 7.00
C LEU A 28 5.65 -2.16 5.96
N ASP A 29 6.69 -2.90 5.58
CA ASP A 29 6.57 -4.07 4.69
C ASP A 29 5.57 -5.08 5.28
N VAL A 30 5.74 -5.47 6.54
CA VAL A 30 4.84 -6.40 7.24
C VAL A 30 3.40 -5.88 7.28
N PHE A 31 3.20 -4.60 7.61
CA PHE A 31 1.87 -4.01 7.64
C PHE A 31 1.17 -4.05 6.28
N ILE A 32 1.92 -3.81 5.19
CA ILE A 32 1.37 -3.88 3.83
C ILE A 32 0.99 -5.32 3.47
N GLU A 33 1.83 -6.30 3.80
CA GLU A 33 1.52 -7.72 3.60
C GLU A 33 0.19 -8.12 4.27
N GLU A 34 0.01 -7.74 5.54
CA GLU A 34 -1.25 -8.00 6.25
C GLU A 34 -2.45 -7.33 5.57
N LYS A 35 -2.28 -6.10 5.07
CA LYS A 35 -3.35 -5.38 4.37
C LYS A 35 -3.70 -6.05 3.04
N ILE A 36 -2.71 -6.54 2.29
CA ILE A 36 -2.93 -7.29 1.05
C ILE A 36 -3.73 -8.57 1.33
N ILE A 37 -3.33 -9.36 2.34
CA ILE A 37 -4.04 -10.58 2.73
C ILE A 37 -5.49 -10.26 3.10
N LYS A 38 -5.71 -9.28 3.98
CA LYS A 38 -7.07 -8.88 4.39
C LYS A 38 -7.92 -8.42 3.20
N SER A 39 -7.38 -7.58 2.32
CA SER A 39 -8.10 -7.13 1.12
C SER A 39 -8.42 -8.28 0.16
N SER A 40 -7.54 -9.26 0.03
CA SER A 40 -7.77 -10.45 -0.81
C SER A 40 -8.91 -11.34 -0.30
N GLN A 41 -9.16 -11.37 1.00
CA GLN A 41 -10.23 -12.17 1.61
C GLN A 41 -11.62 -11.54 1.41
N VAL A 42 -11.69 -10.20 1.43
CA VAL A 42 -12.98 -9.48 1.41
C VAL A 42 -13.46 -9.24 -0.02
N HIS A 43 -12.57 -8.91 -0.96
CA HIS A 43 -12.98 -8.23 -2.20
C HIS A 43 -12.51 -8.88 -3.50
N ASN A 44 -11.92 -10.08 -3.46
CA ASN A 44 -11.38 -10.69 -4.67
C ASN A 44 -12.42 -11.39 -5.55
N GLY A 45 -13.69 -11.46 -5.15
CA GLY A 45 -14.73 -12.15 -5.94
C GLY A 45 -14.35 -13.59 -6.34
N SER A 46 -13.57 -14.26 -5.48
CA SER A 46 -12.95 -15.58 -5.72
C SER A 46 -11.93 -15.64 -6.87
N LYS A 47 -11.49 -14.50 -7.42
CA LYS A 47 -10.36 -14.45 -8.35
C LYS A 47 -9.07 -14.83 -7.62
N LYS A 48 -8.15 -15.48 -8.32
CA LYS A 48 -6.81 -15.82 -7.79
C LYS A 48 -5.81 -14.68 -7.96
N THR A 49 -6.05 -13.79 -8.92
CA THR A 49 -5.13 -12.72 -9.31
C THR A 49 -5.55 -11.39 -8.68
N LEU A 50 -4.60 -10.70 -8.03
CA LEU A 50 -4.78 -9.32 -7.56
C LEU A 50 -4.37 -8.36 -8.68
N ASP A 51 -5.35 -7.84 -9.43
CA ASP A 51 -5.14 -6.94 -10.57
C ASP A 51 -5.61 -5.51 -10.29
N SER A 52 -5.54 -4.63 -11.30
CA SER A 52 -5.99 -3.24 -11.19
C SER A 52 -7.48 -3.11 -10.86
N ALA A 53 -8.32 -4.10 -11.21
CA ALA A 53 -9.74 -4.08 -10.86
C ALA A 53 -9.95 -4.30 -9.35
N VAL A 54 -9.06 -5.07 -8.71
CA VAL A 54 -9.02 -5.23 -7.24
C VAL A 54 -8.50 -3.95 -6.56
N PHE A 55 -7.54 -3.26 -7.17
CA PHE A 55 -7.01 -1.99 -6.67
C PHE A 55 -8.06 -0.86 -6.69
N SER A 56 -8.78 -0.68 -7.81
CA SER A 56 -9.75 0.41 -8.00
C SER A 56 -10.99 0.34 -7.11
N HIS A 57 -11.26 -0.78 -6.43
CA HIS A 57 -12.43 -0.90 -5.56
C HIS A 57 -12.30 -0.09 -4.27
N ARG A 58 -11.07 0.13 -3.78
CA ARG A 58 -10.83 0.96 -2.58
C ARG A 58 -11.03 2.46 -2.85
N ASP A 59 -10.93 2.88 -4.11
CA ASP A 59 -11.10 4.26 -4.56
C ASP A 59 -12.57 4.61 -4.90
N GLY A 60 -13.54 3.86 -4.38
CA GLY A 60 -14.95 4.25 -4.34
C GLY A 60 -15.24 5.60 -3.63
N TYR A 61 -14.21 6.29 -3.14
CA TYR A 61 -14.24 7.66 -2.58
C TYR A 61 -13.37 8.68 -3.34
N ALA A 62 -12.74 8.33 -4.47
CA ALA A 62 -11.87 9.23 -5.23
C ALA A 62 -12.39 9.57 -6.64
N LYS A 63 -13.70 9.42 -6.88
CA LYS A 63 -14.41 10.08 -8.00
C LYS A 63 -15.13 11.34 -7.51
N LEU A 64 -14.37 12.29 -6.96
CA LEU A 64 -14.67 13.71 -7.06
C LEU A 64 -13.32 14.39 -7.34
N TYR A 65 -13.34 15.40 -8.20
CA TYR A 65 -12.17 16.14 -8.74
C TYR A 65 -11.48 15.48 -9.95
N ILE A 66 -12.19 15.48 -11.08
CA ILE A 66 -11.63 16.02 -12.34
C ILE A 66 -11.95 17.51 -12.34
#